data_AF-A0A9D2EDU4-F1
#
_entry.id   AF-A0A9D2EDU4-F1
#
_cell.length_a   1.000
_cell.length_b   1.000
_cell.length_c   1.000
_cell.angle_alpha   90.00
_cell.angle_beta   90.00
_cell.angle_gamma   90.00
#
_symmetry.space_group_name_H-M   'P 1'
#
loop_
_entity.id
_entity.type
_entity.pdbx_description
1 polymer ?
#
loop_
_entity_poly.entity_id
_entity_poly.type
_entity_poly.pdbx_seq_one_letter_code
_entity_poly.pdbx_strand_id
1 'polypeptide(L)'
;MALTIGIAGLPNVGKSTLFNALTRATVLAANYPFATIEPNVGVVPLPDDRLGKLAEVFGSEKEIPATVSFVDIAGIVKGASEGEGLGNKFLANIREAEAICQVTRAFSDPDVVHVDGKVSPADDIETINTELILADLQTLEKALPRLEKELRGKKIEPQVLDTAKGAMALLEAGTT
;
A
#
# COMPACT_ATOMS: atom_id res chain seq x y z
N MET A 1 10.84 -0.90 -13.52
CA MET A 1 10.57 -1.02 -12.08
C MET A 1 9.57 -2.14 -11.90
N ALA A 2 9.76 -3.01 -10.90
CA ALA A 2 8.75 -4.00 -10.56
C ALA A 2 7.67 -3.32 -9.75
N LEU A 3 6.40 -3.61 -10.05
CA LEU A 3 5.26 -3.05 -9.34
C LEU A 3 5.37 -3.41 -7.85
N THR A 4 5.31 -2.41 -6.96
CA THR A 4 5.39 -2.61 -5.51
C THR A 4 4.02 -2.42 -4.86
N ILE A 5 3.52 -3.47 -4.21
CA ILE A 5 2.22 -3.52 -3.56
C ILE A 5 2.40 -3.59 -2.05
N GLY A 6 1.89 -2.59 -1.33
CA GLY A 6 1.86 -2.57 0.12
C GLY A 6 0.65 -3.34 0.65
N ILE A 7 0.86 -4.38 1.46
CA ILE A 7 -0.22 -5.09 2.15
C ILE A 7 -0.55 -4.34 3.44
N ALA A 8 -1.74 -3.78 3.53
CA ALA A 8 -2.23 -3.01 4.67
C ALA A 8 -3.48 -3.66 5.27
N GLY A 9 -3.75 -3.40 6.55
CA GLY A 9 -4.91 -3.96 7.25
C GLY A 9 -4.83 -3.68 8.75
N LEU A 10 -5.96 -3.86 9.45
CA LEU A 10 -5.97 -3.79 10.91
C LEU A 10 -5.15 -4.95 11.52
N PRO A 11 -4.75 -4.86 12.80
CA PRO A 11 -4.21 -5.99 13.55
C PRO A 11 -5.11 -7.22 13.46
N ASN A 12 -4.50 -8.41 13.42
CA ASN A 12 -5.19 -9.71 13.46
C ASN A 12 -6.15 -10.04 12.29
N VAL A 13 -6.06 -9.32 11.16
CA VAL A 13 -6.86 -9.61 9.95
C VAL A 13 -6.29 -10.73 9.06
N GLY A 14 -5.12 -11.29 9.41
CA GLY A 14 -4.45 -12.32 8.61
C GLY A 14 -3.40 -11.80 7.61
N LYS A 15 -3.02 -10.51 7.71
CA LYS A 15 -2.02 -9.85 6.86
C LYS A 15 -0.70 -10.62 6.73
N SER A 16 -0.05 -10.95 7.85
CA SER A 16 1.22 -11.70 7.83
C SER A 16 1.05 -13.15 7.36
N THR A 17 -0.13 -13.75 7.55
CA THR A 17 -0.45 -15.07 6.98
C THR A 17 -0.52 -15.00 5.45
N LEU A 18 -1.18 -13.98 4.89
CA LEU A 18 -1.23 -13.74 3.45
C LEU A 18 0.16 -13.46 2.88
N PHE A 19 0.93 -12.57 3.50
CA PHE A 19 2.31 -12.26 3.08
C PHE A 19 3.19 -13.52 3.08
N ASN A 20 3.12 -14.31 4.16
CA ASN A 20 3.86 -15.57 4.25
C ASN A 20 3.40 -16.58 3.19
N ALA A 21 2.11 -16.64 2.85
CA ALA A 21 1.62 -17.52 1.79
C ALA A 21 2.16 -17.11 0.40
N LEU A 22 2.14 -15.80 0.11
CA LEU A 22 2.67 -15.24 -1.13
C LEU A 22 4.19 -15.46 -1.27
N THR A 23 4.94 -15.28 -0.18
CA THR A 23 6.41 -15.39 -0.18
C THR A 23 6.93 -16.82 -0.04
N ARG A 24 6.26 -17.69 0.75
CA ARG A 24 6.66 -19.11 0.86
C ARG A 24 6.46 -19.88 -0.45
N ALA A 25 5.50 -19.47 -1.28
CA ALA A 25 5.36 -20.01 -2.63
C ALA A 25 6.60 -19.75 -3.50
N THR A 26 7.48 -18.81 -3.12
CA THR A 26 8.54 -18.27 -4.00
C THR A 26 9.96 -18.37 -3.43
N VAL A 27 10.12 -18.56 -2.10
CA VAL A 27 11.42 -18.80 -1.43
C VAL A 27 12.14 -20.06 -1.94
N LEU A 28 11.47 -20.91 -2.74
CA LEU A 28 12.10 -22.11 -3.32
C LEU A 28 12.83 -21.89 -4.65
N ALA A 29 12.73 -20.75 -5.33
CA ALA A 29 13.38 -20.60 -6.64
C ALA A 29 13.54 -19.15 -7.14
N ALA A 30 14.48 -18.37 -6.59
CA ALA A 30 15.25 -17.40 -7.39
C ALA A 30 16.32 -16.69 -6.55
N ASN A 31 17.60 -16.95 -6.86
CA ASN A 31 18.70 -16.09 -6.46
C ASN A 31 18.69 -14.82 -7.34
N TYR A 32 17.97 -13.77 -6.93
CA TYR A 32 18.07 -12.45 -7.57
C TYR A 32 19.29 -11.70 -7.00
N PRO A 33 20.37 -11.48 -7.77
CA PRO A 33 21.67 -11.07 -7.22
C PRO A 33 21.78 -9.61 -6.74
N PHE A 34 20.70 -8.84 -6.78
CA PHE A 34 20.74 -7.37 -6.60
C PHE A 34 19.64 -6.80 -5.69
N ALA A 35 18.78 -7.63 -5.10
CA ALA A 35 17.74 -7.15 -4.19
C ALA A 35 18.28 -7.17 -2.75
N THR A 36 18.46 -6.00 -2.14
CA THR A 36 18.51 -5.89 -0.69
C THR A 36 17.12 -6.26 -0.19
N ILE A 37 16.95 -7.51 0.26
CA ILE A 37 15.67 -7.97 0.81
C ILE A 37 15.55 -7.38 2.20
N GLU A 38 14.90 -6.22 2.30
CA GLU A 38 14.39 -5.74 3.58
C GLU A 38 13.40 -6.79 4.13
N PRO A 39 13.39 -7.07 5.44
CA PRO A 39 12.71 -8.23 6.03
C PRO A 39 11.19 -8.28 5.77
N ASN A 40 10.60 -7.20 5.30
CA ASN A 40 9.18 -7.08 5.00
C ASN A 40 8.87 -7.01 3.49
N VAL A 41 9.84 -7.26 2.60
CA VAL A 41 9.63 -7.23 1.14
C VAL A 41 9.76 -8.63 0.55
N GLY A 42 8.77 -9.04 -0.23
CA GLY A 42 8.70 -10.34 -0.89
C GLY A 42 8.48 -10.21 -2.39
N VAL A 43 9.34 -10.81 -3.20
CA VAL A 43 9.19 -10.81 -4.67
C VAL A 43 8.48 -12.07 -5.11
N VAL A 44 7.42 -11.91 -5.91
CA VAL A 44 6.55 -12.99 -6.37
C VAL A 44 6.48 -13.00 -7.90
N PRO A 45 6.75 -14.13 -8.57
CA PRO A 45 6.56 -14.26 -10.00
C PRO A 45 5.07 -14.30 -10.33
N LEU A 46 4.67 -13.62 -11.40
CA LEU A 46 3.29 -13.69 -11.88
C LEU A 46 3.01 -15.04 -12.54
N PRO A 47 1.90 -15.71 -12.17
CA PRO A 47 1.42 -16.85 -12.94
C PRO A 47 0.91 -16.38 -14.30
N ASP A 48 1.51 -16.89 -15.38
CA ASP A 48 1.11 -16.59 -16.76
C ASP A 48 1.23 -17.82 -17.66
N ASP A 49 0.09 -18.46 -17.95
CA ASP A 49 0.01 -19.65 -18.81
C ASP A 49 0.54 -19.43 -20.23
N ARG A 50 0.68 -18.17 -20.68
CA ARG A 50 1.24 -17.84 -21.99
C ARG A 50 2.75 -18.06 -22.03
N LEU A 51 3.43 -17.88 -20.89
CA LEU A 51 4.89 -17.97 -20.82
C LEU A 51 5.36 -19.38 -21.17
N GLY A 52 4.75 -20.41 -20.58
CA GLY A 52 5.08 -21.81 -20.87
C GLY A 52 4.79 -22.20 -22.32
N LYS A 53 3.68 -21.70 -22.90
CA LYS A 53 3.36 -21.94 -24.32
C LYS A 53 4.40 -21.33 -25.25
N LEU A 54 4.86 -20.12 -24.96
CA LEU A 54 5.93 -19.48 -25.73
C LEU A 54 7.25 -20.22 -25.55
N ALA A 55 7.58 -20.65 -24.33
CA ALA A 55 8.78 -21.43 -24.05
C ALA A 55 8.83 -22.73 -24.87
N GLU A 56 7.69 -23.43 -25.00
CA GLU A 56 7.55 -24.63 -25.84
C GLU A 56 7.72 -24.31 -27.33
N VAL A 57 7.05 -23.28 -27.84
CA VAL A 57 7.12 -22.88 -29.27
C VAL A 57 8.55 -22.53 -29.70
N PHE A 58 9.31 -21.87 -28.82
CA PHE A 58 10.67 -21.41 -29.13
C PHE A 58 11.79 -22.33 -28.60
N GLY A 59 11.45 -23.42 -27.90
CA GLY A 59 12.44 -24.32 -27.30
C GLY A 59 13.35 -23.62 -26.28
N SER A 60 12.78 -22.73 -25.45
CA SER A 60 13.55 -21.91 -24.51
C SER A 60 14.17 -22.75 -23.39
N GLU A 61 15.46 -22.53 -23.08
CA GLU A 61 16.16 -23.23 -21.99
C GLU A 61 15.66 -22.81 -20.59
N LYS A 62 15.08 -21.62 -20.48
CA LYS A 62 14.63 -21.05 -19.21
C LYS A 62 13.44 -20.12 -19.41
N GLU A 63 12.49 -20.21 -18.48
CA GLU A 63 11.40 -19.24 -18.33
C GLU A 63 11.77 -18.15 -17.33
N ILE A 64 11.48 -16.90 -17.69
CA ILE A 64 11.70 -15.73 -16.83
C ILE A 64 10.36 -15.01 -16.67
N PRO A 65 9.62 -15.26 -15.58
CA PRO A 65 8.34 -14.61 -15.36
C PRO A 65 8.52 -13.13 -15.00
N ALA A 66 7.49 -12.34 -15.27
CA ALA A 66 7.37 -11.01 -14.69
C ALA A 66 7.21 -11.13 -13.16
N THR A 67 7.64 -10.12 -12.41
CA THR A 67 7.60 -10.14 -10.95
C THR A 67 6.83 -8.95 -10.38
N VAL A 68 6.26 -9.15 -9.19
CA VAL A 68 5.66 -8.12 -8.34
C VAL A 68 6.29 -8.19 -6.96
N SER A 69 6.60 -7.03 -6.41
CA SER A 69 7.09 -6.90 -5.04
C SER A 69 5.91 -6.66 -4.11
N PHE A 70 5.81 -7.42 -3.03
CA PHE A 70 4.87 -7.20 -1.94
C PHE A 70 5.63 -6.68 -0.73
N VAL A 71 5.08 -5.69 -0.05
CA VAL A 71 5.62 -5.15 1.20
C VAL A 71 4.62 -5.42 2.32
N ASP A 72 5.04 -6.11 3.39
CA ASP A 72 4.22 -6.26 4.59
C ASP A 72 4.28 -4.96 5.41
N ILE A 73 3.23 -4.15 5.32
CA ILE A 73 3.15 -2.91 6.08
C ILE A 73 2.66 -3.26 7.49
N ALA A 74 3.24 -2.67 8.54
CA ALA A 74 2.79 -2.89 9.90
C ALA A 74 1.27 -2.62 10.06
N GLY A 75 0.60 -3.29 11.00
CA GLY A 75 -0.84 -3.08 11.20
C GLY A 75 -1.15 -1.64 11.62
N ILE A 76 -2.17 -1.05 11.02
CA ILE A 76 -2.65 0.30 11.38
C ILE A 76 -3.39 0.27 12.70
N VAL A 77 -3.06 1.20 13.59
CA VAL A 77 -3.83 1.43 14.83
C VAL A 77 -4.54 2.77 14.64
N LYS A 78 -5.79 2.89 15.11
CA LYS A 78 -6.52 4.17 15.14
C LYS A 78 -5.64 5.25 15.76
N GLY A 79 -5.61 6.44 15.15
CA GLY A 79 -4.76 7.56 15.56
C GLY A 79 -3.39 7.58 14.89
N ALA A 80 -3.21 6.89 13.76
CA ALA A 80 -1.94 6.89 13.02
C ALA A 80 -1.60 8.30 12.50
N SER A 81 -2.61 9.10 12.15
CA SER A 81 -2.47 10.50 11.74
C SER A 81 -2.16 11.47 12.88
N GLU A 82 -2.38 11.09 14.15
CA GLU A 82 -2.18 11.96 15.33
C GLU A 82 -0.71 12.00 15.80
N GLY A 83 0.18 11.20 15.18
CA GLY A 83 1.63 11.37 15.33
C GLY A 83 2.29 10.53 16.43
N GLU A 84 1.59 9.57 17.04
CA GLU A 84 2.26 8.51 17.81
C GLU A 84 3.14 7.71 16.85
N GLY A 85 4.46 7.67 17.10
CA GLY A 85 5.50 7.36 16.10
C GLY A 85 5.43 6.02 15.32
N LEU A 86 4.46 5.15 15.62
CA LEU A 86 4.14 3.97 14.80
C LEU A 86 3.32 4.32 13.56
N GLY A 87 2.39 5.29 13.64
CA GLY A 87 1.51 5.67 12.53
C GLY A 87 2.23 6.37 11.39
N ASN A 88 3.21 7.22 11.69
CA ASN A 88 4.01 7.90 10.67
C ASN A 88 4.91 6.94 9.88
N LYS A 89 5.45 5.89 10.52
CA LYS A 89 6.23 4.85 9.82
C LYS A 89 5.34 4.02 8.89
N PHE A 90 4.11 3.75 9.31
CA PHE A 90 3.10 3.09 8.46
C PHE A 90 2.81 3.91 7.20
N LEU A 91 2.47 5.19 7.36
CA LEU A 91 2.17 6.08 6.24
C LEU A 91 3.38 6.28 5.31
N ALA A 92 4.60 6.31 5.86
CA ALA A 92 5.82 6.36 5.06
C ALA A 92 5.96 5.13 4.14
N ASN A 93 5.77 3.92 4.68
CA ASN A 93 5.83 2.69 3.90
C ASN A 93 4.72 2.61 2.84
N ILE A 94 3.53 3.14 3.12
CA ILE A 94 2.45 3.25 2.10
C ILE A 94 2.86 4.18 0.96
N ARG A 95 3.51 5.32 1.26
CA ARG A 95 3.95 6.27 0.24
C ARG A 95 5.02 5.72 -0.69
N GLU A 96 5.75 4.70 -0.26
CA GLU A 96 6.73 3.98 -1.08
C GLU A 96 6.11 2.90 -1.96
N ALA A 97 4.86 2.49 -1.69
CA ALA A 97 4.12 1.53 -2.51
C ALA A 97 3.39 2.21 -3.66
N GLU A 98 3.30 1.51 -4.79
CA GLU A 98 2.57 1.97 -5.99
C GLU A 98 1.10 1.53 -5.96
N ALA A 99 0.77 0.52 -5.16
CA ALA A 99 -0.60 0.07 -4.91
C ALA A 99 -0.76 -0.45 -3.48
N ILE A 100 -1.99 -0.43 -2.96
CA ILE A 100 -2.34 -0.93 -1.64
C ILE A 100 -3.22 -2.18 -1.80
N CYS A 101 -2.80 -3.29 -1.18
CA CYS A 101 -3.62 -4.48 -0.97
C CYS A 101 -4.20 -4.45 0.44
N GLN A 102 -5.48 -4.11 0.56
CA GLN A 102 -6.15 -3.98 1.84
C GLN A 102 -6.75 -5.31 2.29
N VAL A 103 -6.30 -5.82 3.43
CA VAL A 103 -6.76 -7.07 4.03
C VAL A 103 -7.75 -6.76 5.14
N THR A 104 -8.98 -7.26 4.99
CA THR A 104 -10.07 -7.08 5.95
C THR A 104 -10.52 -8.41 6.52
N ARG A 105 -10.95 -8.43 7.78
CA ARG A 105 -11.39 -9.67 8.41
C ARG A 105 -12.86 -9.96 8.10
N ALA A 106 -13.11 -10.96 7.25
CA ALA A 106 -14.46 -11.44 6.93
C ALA A 106 -14.84 -12.77 7.62
N PHE A 107 -14.18 -13.12 8.72
CA PHE A 107 -14.42 -14.35 9.48
C PHE A 107 -14.54 -14.08 10.99
N SER A 108 -15.40 -14.83 11.68
CA SER A 108 -15.52 -14.82 13.13
C SER A 108 -14.72 -15.96 13.73
N ASP A 109 -13.86 -15.65 14.69
CA ASP A 109 -13.06 -16.63 15.44
C ASP A 109 -13.03 -16.18 16.90
N PRO A 110 -13.55 -17.00 17.85
CA PRO A 110 -13.60 -16.66 19.27
C PRO A 110 -12.21 -16.56 19.92
N ASP A 111 -11.18 -17.16 19.32
CA ASP A 111 -9.81 -17.12 19.84
C ASP A 111 -9.01 -15.90 19.33
N VAL A 112 -9.61 -15.09 18.45
CA VAL A 112 -8.96 -13.93 17.84
C VAL A 112 -9.73 -12.65 18.14
N VAL A 113 -9.15 -11.80 19.00
CA VAL A 113 -9.75 -10.52 19.41
C VAL A 113 -9.65 -9.49 18.28
N HIS A 114 -10.80 -8.91 17.93
CA HIS A 114 -10.88 -7.75 17.04
C HIS A 114 -10.58 -6.46 17.84
N VAL A 115 -9.89 -5.49 17.23
CA VAL A 115 -9.49 -4.23 17.89
C VAL A 115 -10.70 -3.48 18.45
N ASP A 116 -11.81 -3.49 17.70
CA ASP A 116 -13.08 -2.85 18.08
C ASP A 116 -14.06 -3.80 18.81
N GLY A 117 -13.64 -5.01 19.18
CA GLY A 117 -14.48 -6.00 19.86
C GLY A 117 -15.59 -6.64 19.01
N LYS A 118 -15.86 -6.11 17.82
CA LYS A 118 -16.77 -6.66 16.81
C LYS A 118 -16.06 -6.71 15.46
N VAL A 119 -16.27 -7.79 14.70
CA VAL A 119 -15.79 -7.91 13.32
C VAL A 119 -16.74 -7.17 12.38
N SER A 120 -16.24 -6.18 11.65
CA SER A 120 -16.97 -5.50 10.58
C SER A 120 -16.00 -5.09 9.46
N PRO A 121 -15.96 -5.83 8.33
CA PRO A 121 -15.08 -5.48 7.20
C PRO A 121 -15.31 -4.06 6.68
N ALA A 122 -16.54 -3.56 6.73
CA ALA A 122 -16.87 -2.21 6.29
C ALA A 122 -16.22 -1.15 7.20
N ASP A 123 -16.33 -1.32 8.51
CA ASP A 123 -15.75 -0.39 9.51
C ASP A 123 -14.21 -0.43 9.44
N ASP A 124 -13.62 -1.61 9.19
CA ASP A 124 -12.18 -1.77 8.96
C ASP A 124 -11.72 -0.97 7.73
N ILE A 125 -12.50 -1.01 6.65
CA ILE A 125 -12.22 -0.25 5.43
C ILE A 125 -12.31 1.24 5.68
N GLU A 126 -13.39 1.67 6.31
CA GLU A 126 -13.62 3.07 6.65
C GLU A 126 -12.54 3.63 7.57
N THR A 127 -12.10 2.86 8.56
CA THR A 127 -11.01 3.25 9.46
C THR A 127 -9.72 3.52 8.68
N ILE A 128 -9.34 2.62 7.77
CA ILE A 128 -8.12 2.78 6.97
C ILE A 128 -8.25 3.97 6.02
N ASN A 129 -9.38 4.10 5.32
CA ASN A 129 -9.62 5.21 4.40
C ASN A 129 -9.57 6.55 5.13
N THR A 130 -10.16 6.64 6.32
CA THR A 130 -10.15 7.86 7.14
C THR A 130 -8.71 8.28 7.48
N GLU A 131 -7.87 7.35 7.92
CA GLU A 131 -6.47 7.65 8.25
C GLU A 131 -5.66 8.10 7.02
N LEU A 132 -5.93 7.51 5.84
CA LEU A 132 -5.31 7.94 4.59
C LEU A 132 -5.76 9.35 4.17
N ILE A 133 -7.06 9.64 4.27
CA ILE A 133 -7.62 10.97 4.01
C ILE A 133 -6.97 12.02 4.93
N LEU A 134 -6.89 11.74 6.23
CA LEU A 134 -6.27 12.65 7.20
C LEU A 134 -4.79 12.90 6.89
N ALA A 135 -4.05 11.87 6.49
CA ALA A 135 -2.65 12.01 6.10
C ALA A 135 -2.47 12.88 4.84
N ASP A 136 -3.36 12.78 3.86
CA ASP A 136 -3.32 13.58 2.64
C ASP A 136 -3.80 15.02 2.88
N LEU A 137 -4.80 15.23 3.74
CA LEU A 137 -5.20 16.57 4.21
C LEU A 137 -4.02 17.29 4.85
N GLN A 138 -3.33 16.66 5.81
CA GLN A 138 -2.14 17.26 6.43
C GLN A 138 -1.03 17.59 5.41
N THR A 139 -0.93 16.81 4.34
CA THR A 139 0.04 17.05 3.26
C THR A 139 -0.35 18.29 2.46
N LEU A 140 -1.62 18.42 2.08
CA LEU A 140 -2.13 19.57 1.34
C LEU A 140 -2.11 20.85 2.18
N GLU A 141 -2.48 20.79 3.46
CA GLU A 141 -2.42 21.92 4.39
C GLU A 141 -1.00 22.51 4.49
N LYS A 142 0.03 21.65 4.52
CA LYS A 142 1.43 22.08 4.52
C LYS A 142 1.88 22.62 3.15
N ALA A 143 1.35 22.05 2.07
CA ALA A 143 1.76 22.41 0.71
C ALA A 143 1.10 23.70 0.20
N LEU A 144 -0.16 23.97 0.54
CA LEU A 144 -0.94 25.08 -0.01
C LEU A 144 -0.28 26.46 0.21
N PRO A 145 0.20 26.83 1.41
CA PRO A 145 0.87 28.11 1.62
C PRO A 145 2.13 28.27 0.74
N ARG A 146 2.86 27.16 0.49
CA ARG A 146 4.03 27.15 -0.40
C ARG A 146 3.59 27.36 -1.85
N LEU A 147 2.59 26.61 -2.31
CA LEU A 147 2.06 26.72 -3.68
C LEU A 147 1.51 28.12 -3.97
N GLU A 148 0.82 28.75 -3.02
CA GLU A 148 0.34 30.12 -3.16
C GLU A 148 1.49 31.12 -3.35
N LYS A 149 2.59 30.96 -2.60
CA LYS A 149 3.79 31.78 -2.74
C LYS A 149 4.48 31.57 -4.09
N GLU A 150 4.56 30.32 -4.55
CA GLU A 150 5.15 29.96 -5.84
C GLU A 150 4.34 30.50 -7.03
N LEU A 151 3.00 30.50 -6.93
CA LEU A 151 2.13 31.09 -7.92
C LEU A 151 2.29 32.63 -8.00
N ARG A 152 2.36 33.31 -6.84
CA ARG A 152 2.66 34.76 -6.80
C ARG A 152 4.01 35.07 -7.44
N GLY A 153 4.98 34.18 -7.27
CA GLY A 153 6.28 34.23 -7.92
C GLY A 153 6.31 33.78 -9.39
N LYS A 154 5.15 33.42 -9.97
CA LYS A 154 4.99 32.87 -11.34
C LYS A 154 5.86 31.65 -11.63
N LYS A 155 6.14 30.83 -10.61
CA LYS A 155 6.95 29.60 -10.73
C LYS A 155 6.14 28.37 -11.12
N ILE A 156 4.83 28.42 -10.91
CA ILE A 156 3.88 27.35 -11.22
C ILE A 156 2.70 27.94 -11.97
N GLU A 157 1.97 27.09 -12.69
CA GLU A 157 0.73 27.46 -13.35
C GLU A 157 -0.43 27.55 -12.33
N PRO A 158 -1.42 28.44 -12.53
CA PRO A 158 -2.59 28.55 -11.65
C PRO A 158 -3.32 27.22 -11.43
N GLN A 159 -3.37 26.38 -12.48
CA GLN A 159 -4.03 25.07 -12.45
C GLN A 159 -3.51 24.14 -11.34
N VAL A 160 -2.22 24.24 -10.99
CA VAL A 160 -1.62 23.43 -9.91
C VAL A 160 -2.26 23.77 -8.57
N LEU A 161 -2.42 25.07 -8.28
CA LEU A 161 -3.03 25.53 -7.03
C LEU A 161 -4.53 25.20 -7.01
N ASP A 162 -5.23 25.41 -8.13
CA ASP A 162 -6.66 25.13 -8.24
C ASP A 162 -6.95 23.63 -8.05
N THR A 163 -6.12 22.77 -8.64
CA THR A 163 -6.20 21.31 -8.46
C THR A 163 -5.94 20.91 -7.01
N ALA A 164 -4.92 21.49 -6.36
CA ALA A 164 -4.63 21.21 -4.95
C ALA A 164 -5.78 21.63 -4.02
N LYS A 165 -6.42 22.77 -4.29
CA LYS A 165 -7.61 23.24 -3.56
C LYS A 165 -8.82 22.34 -3.81
N GLY A 166 -9.02 21.90 -5.04
CA GLY A 166 -10.08 20.94 -5.38
C GLY A 166 -9.89 19.60 -4.67
N ALA A 167 -8.66 19.08 -4.64
CA ALA A 167 -8.33 17.85 -3.92
C ALA A 167 -8.59 17.99 -2.41
N MET A 168 -8.20 19.12 -1.80
CA MET A 168 -8.46 19.38 -0.38
C MET A 168 -9.96 19.35 -0.07
N ALA A 169 -10.78 20.01 -0.89
CA ALA A 169 -12.23 20.05 -0.69
C ALA A 169 -12.90 18.65 -0.80
N LEU A 170 -12.41 17.77 -1.68
CA LEU A 170 -12.89 16.39 -1.79
C LEU A 170 -12.55 15.57 -0.53
N LEU A 171 -11.32 15.72 -0.04
CA LEU A 171 -10.84 15.03 1.16
C LEU A 171 -11.56 15.52 2.43
N GLU A 172 -11.82 16.83 2.56
CA GLU A 172 -12.60 17.39 3.67
C GLU A 172 -14.05 16.86 3.70
N ALA A 173 -14.60 16.52 2.54
CA ALA A 173 -15.92 15.88 2.43
C ALA A 173 -15.89 14.37 2.71
N GLY A 174 -14.72 13.79 3.03
CA GLY A 174 -14.55 12.35 3.26
C GLY A 174 -14.73 11.50 1.99
N THR A 175 -14.61 12.11 0.81
CA THR A 175 -14.76 11.42 -0.48
C THR A 175 -13.38 11.05 -1.01
N THR A 176 -13.16 9.76 -1.28
CA THR A 176 -11.98 9.19 -1.94
C THR A 176 -12.31 8.70 -3.33
#